data_AF-A0A1X0J0X1-F1
#
_entry.id   AF-A0A1X0J0X1-F1
#
_cell.length_a   1.000
_cell.length_b   1.000
_cell.length_c   1.000
_cell.angle_alpha   90.00
_cell.angle_beta   90.00
_cell.angle_gamma   90.00
#
_symmetry.space_group_name_H-M   'P 1'
#
loop_
_entity.id
_entity.type
_entity.pdbx_description
1 polymer ?
#
loop_
_entity_poly.entity_id
_entity_poly.type
_entity_poly.pdbx_seq_one_letter_code
_entity_poly.pdbx_strand_id
1 'polypeptide(L)'
;MAAEINPDATLIPDKAEVWVALASDVTDIADMIPDTPDADLAALHWLFTGLVDEKKGIPLTPSIEVKEYNAFGHPRFRVKLKNGKLESGFTALETNKVTKKIVLPGSAPNKIGAPKDVQIFVLYRFLDEDAGQGSRVWVTLTKAPVELKNHGGIIEGELSFAELIVHHTTDAAGDVFEIVDASTDDVTKTFTIASGVTSYTATVGANTTVAITALTAYALQSALRALASVEALPEPGVTVEGPEGGPLVATFTGPVGAVSATGTGGTVGVA
;
A
#
# COMPACT_ATOMS: atom_id res chain seq x y z
N MET A 1 29.06 -21.64 -2.65
CA MET A 1 27.95 -21.45 -1.69
C MET A 1 26.67 -21.54 -2.49
N ALA A 2 25.70 -22.34 -2.04
CA ALA A 2 24.37 -22.34 -2.65
C ALA A 2 23.70 -21.00 -2.32
N ALA A 3 22.90 -20.47 -3.24
CA ALA A 3 22.11 -19.26 -2.96
C ALA A 3 21.14 -19.57 -1.82
N GLU A 4 21.07 -18.67 -0.84
CA GLU A 4 20.06 -18.73 0.21
C GLU A 4 18.71 -18.44 -0.43
N ILE A 5 17.80 -19.40 -0.35
CA ILE A 5 16.42 -19.25 -0.82
C ILE A 5 15.64 -18.63 0.33
N ASN A 6 14.97 -17.50 0.07
CA ASN A 6 14.01 -16.90 1.00
C ASN A 6 12.59 -17.03 0.40
N PRO A 7 11.85 -18.10 0.74
CA PRO A 7 10.47 -18.29 0.28
C PRO A 7 9.55 -17.17 0.73
N ASP A 8 9.78 -16.58 1.90
CA ASP A 8 8.95 -15.52 2.48
C ASP A 8 9.06 -14.19 1.72
N ALA A 9 10.07 -14.06 0.84
CA ALA A 9 10.22 -12.92 -0.07
C ALA A 9 9.49 -13.11 -1.41
N THR A 10 8.76 -14.21 -1.58
CA THR A 10 7.94 -14.46 -2.77
C THR A 10 6.49 -14.06 -2.53
N LEU A 11 5.82 -13.59 -3.58
CA LEU A 11 4.41 -13.19 -3.56
C LEU A 11 3.63 -14.12 -4.48
N ILE A 12 2.58 -14.74 -3.95
CA ILE A 12 1.64 -15.57 -4.72
C ILE A 12 0.25 -14.94 -4.62
N PRO A 13 -0.13 -14.05 -5.56
CA PRO A 13 -1.43 -13.42 -5.53
C PRO A 13 -2.54 -14.43 -5.79
N ASP A 14 -3.53 -14.46 -4.91
CA ASP A 14 -4.79 -15.17 -5.05
C ASP A 14 -5.97 -14.21 -4.81
N LYS A 15 -7.18 -14.60 -5.23
CA LYS A 15 -8.44 -13.88 -5.01
C LYS A 15 -8.36 -12.39 -5.37
N ALA A 16 -7.76 -12.11 -6.52
CA ALA A 16 -7.59 -10.75 -6.99
C ALA A 16 -8.95 -10.07 -7.27
N GLU A 17 -9.08 -8.85 -6.77
CA GLU A 17 -10.23 -7.99 -6.94
C GLU A 17 -9.79 -6.64 -7.48
N VAL A 18 -10.66 -6.05 -8.30
CA VAL A 18 -10.46 -4.72 -8.85
C VAL A 18 -11.62 -3.83 -8.45
N TRP A 19 -11.26 -2.67 -7.94
CA TRP A 19 -12.17 -1.65 -7.45
C TRP A 19 -11.83 -0.32 -8.10
N VAL A 20 -12.84 0.47 -8.40
CA VAL A 20 -12.66 1.73 -9.13
C VAL A 20 -13.48 2.86 -8.55
N ALA A 21 -12.99 4.08 -8.71
CA ALA A 21 -13.76 5.29 -8.48
C ALA A 21 -13.62 6.19 -9.72
N LEU A 22 -14.73 6.76 -10.19
CA LEU A 22 -14.65 7.75 -11.28
C LEU A 22 -14.01 9.01 -10.74
N ALA A 23 -13.05 9.58 -11.47
CA ALA A 23 -12.39 10.81 -11.03
C ALA A 23 -13.34 12.02 -10.87
N SER A 24 -14.52 11.98 -11.50
CA SER A 24 -15.57 13.00 -11.31
C SER A 24 -16.26 12.92 -9.96
N ASP A 25 -16.20 11.75 -9.31
CA ASP A 25 -16.93 11.43 -8.09
C ASP A 25 -16.00 11.50 -6.85
N VAL A 26 -14.69 11.72 -7.07
CA VAL A 26 -13.66 11.80 -6.02
C VAL A 26 -13.26 13.26 -5.80
N THR A 27 -13.37 13.72 -4.55
CA THR A 27 -12.90 15.07 -4.14
C THR A 27 -11.44 15.02 -3.69
N ASP A 28 -11.13 14.09 -2.79
CA ASP A 28 -9.78 13.77 -2.33
C ASP A 28 -9.62 12.25 -2.32
N ILE A 29 -8.53 11.76 -2.90
CA ILE A 29 -8.24 10.32 -2.93
C ILE A 29 -7.72 9.82 -1.58
N ALA A 30 -7.07 10.68 -0.79
CA ALA A 30 -6.52 10.33 0.51
C ALA A 30 -7.60 9.81 1.47
N ASP A 31 -8.81 10.37 1.40
CA ASP A 31 -9.96 9.95 2.21
C ASP A 31 -10.53 8.57 1.83
N MET A 32 -10.12 8.02 0.67
CA MET A 32 -10.57 6.72 0.17
C MET A 32 -9.50 5.63 0.33
N ILE A 33 -8.28 5.97 0.77
CA ILE A 33 -7.23 4.98 1.03
C ILE A 33 -7.59 4.23 2.32
N PRO A 34 -7.67 2.88 2.30
CA PRO A 34 -8.02 2.13 3.48
C PRO A 34 -6.88 2.12 4.51
N ASP A 35 -7.20 2.24 5.79
CA ASP A 35 -6.21 2.13 6.88
C ASP A 35 -5.65 0.71 7.04
N THR A 36 -6.41 -0.31 6.60
CA THR A 36 -6.03 -1.73 6.67
C THR A 36 -6.45 -2.46 5.39
N PRO A 37 -5.77 -3.53 4.98
CA PRO A 37 -6.08 -4.19 3.72
C PRO A 37 -7.43 -4.92 3.71
N ASP A 38 -7.99 -5.22 4.89
CA ASP A 38 -9.30 -5.86 5.07
C ASP A 38 -10.45 -4.86 5.28
N ALA A 39 -10.20 -3.56 5.12
CA ALA A 39 -11.22 -2.53 5.26
C ALA A 39 -12.41 -2.74 4.29
N ASP A 40 -13.58 -2.25 4.68
CA ASP A 40 -14.76 -2.23 3.82
C ASP A 40 -14.61 -1.17 2.72
N LEU A 41 -14.11 -1.60 1.57
CA LEU A 41 -13.86 -0.75 0.41
C LEU A 41 -15.15 -0.07 -0.11
N ALA A 42 -16.31 -0.72 0.03
CA ALA A 42 -17.57 -0.12 -0.40
C ALA A 42 -17.98 1.04 0.53
N ALA A 43 -17.71 0.93 1.82
CA ALA A 43 -17.89 2.02 2.79
C ALA A 43 -16.96 3.22 2.50
N LEU A 44 -15.77 2.95 1.93
CA LEU A 44 -14.84 3.95 1.42
C LEU A 44 -15.16 4.43 -0.01
N HIS A 45 -16.37 4.17 -0.52
CA HIS A 45 -16.87 4.60 -1.82
C HIS A 45 -16.20 3.97 -3.05
N TRP A 46 -15.44 2.90 -2.88
CA TRP A 46 -14.93 2.13 -4.00
C TRP A 46 -16.04 1.29 -4.65
N LEU A 47 -16.00 1.20 -5.98
CA LEU A 47 -16.97 0.43 -6.76
C LEU A 47 -16.32 -0.84 -7.29
N PHE A 48 -16.83 -2.00 -6.86
CA PHE A 48 -16.34 -3.29 -7.33
C PHE A 48 -16.62 -3.47 -8.82
N THR A 49 -15.60 -3.86 -9.60
CA THR A 49 -15.75 -4.05 -11.05
C THR A 49 -16.36 -5.38 -11.43
N GLY A 50 -16.43 -6.34 -10.50
CA GLY A 50 -16.88 -7.70 -10.78
C GLY A 50 -15.70 -8.65 -11.03
N LEU A 51 -16.02 -9.83 -11.60
CA LEU A 51 -15.05 -10.89 -11.86
C LEU A 51 -13.97 -10.47 -12.86
N VAL A 52 -12.74 -10.90 -12.55
CA VAL A 52 -11.55 -10.71 -13.39
C VAL A 52 -11.03 -12.04 -13.94
N ASP A 53 -10.34 -11.98 -15.08
CA ASP A 53 -9.72 -13.16 -15.70
C ASP A 53 -8.47 -13.57 -14.90
N GLU A 54 -8.56 -14.68 -14.17
CA GLU A 54 -7.48 -15.25 -13.35
C GLU A 54 -6.19 -15.50 -14.16
N LYS A 55 -6.31 -15.84 -15.45
CA LYS A 55 -5.15 -16.20 -16.29
C LYS A 55 -4.39 -14.97 -16.75
N LYS A 56 -5.09 -13.86 -16.95
CA LYS A 56 -4.47 -12.57 -17.29
C LYS A 56 -4.04 -11.81 -16.03
N GLY A 57 -4.74 -12.01 -14.92
CA GLY A 57 -4.49 -11.33 -13.66
C GLY A 57 -4.56 -9.80 -13.79
N ILE A 58 -3.76 -9.13 -12.97
CA ILE A 58 -3.56 -7.68 -12.99
C ILE A 58 -2.16 -7.42 -13.53
N PRO A 59 -1.99 -7.17 -14.84
CA PRO A 59 -0.67 -6.92 -15.40
C PRO A 59 -0.10 -5.60 -14.89
N LEU A 60 1.21 -5.59 -14.64
CA LEU A 60 2.02 -4.39 -14.47
C LEU A 60 3.02 -4.31 -15.62
N THR A 61 2.98 -3.20 -16.36
CA THR A 61 3.80 -3.00 -17.56
C THR A 61 4.68 -1.77 -17.37
N PRO A 62 5.82 -1.89 -16.68
CA PRO A 62 6.81 -0.83 -16.61
C PRO A 62 7.46 -0.65 -17.99
N SER A 63 7.58 0.60 -18.43
CA SER A 63 8.22 0.96 -19.69
C SER A 63 9.12 2.17 -19.49
N ILE A 64 10.25 2.20 -20.19
CA ILE A 64 11.18 3.33 -20.13
C ILE A 64 11.78 3.60 -21.50
N GLU A 65 11.87 4.87 -21.87
CA GLU A 65 12.46 5.25 -23.14
C GLU A 65 13.99 5.20 -23.05
N VAL A 66 14.61 4.37 -23.89
CA VAL A 66 16.05 4.26 -24.03
C VAL A 66 16.54 5.16 -25.16
N LYS A 67 17.22 6.26 -24.83
CA LYS A 67 17.86 7.13 -25.83
C LYS A 67 19.33 6.81 -25.95
N GLU A 68 19.72 6.33 -27.13
CA GLU A 68 21.10 6.02 -27.47
C GLU A 68 21.76 7.20 -28.19
N TYR A 69 22.99 7.52 -27.80
CA TYR A 69 23.85 8.49 -28.48
C TYR A 69 24.95 7.72 -29.21
N ASN A 70 25.04 7.94 -30.52
CA ASN A 70 25.99 7.29 -31.41
C ASN A 70 27.01 8.32 -31.92
N ALA A 71 28.26 7.89 -32.09
CA ALA A 71 29.30 8.65 -32.79
C ALA A 71 29.87 7.79 -33.93
N PHE A 72 30.54 8.41 -34.90
CA PHE A 72 31.11 7.68 -36.04
C PHE A 72 32.11 6.62 -35.56
N GLY A 73 31.89 5.36 -35.91
CA GLY A 73 32.70 4.22 -35.44
C GLY A 73 32.48 3.80 -33.98
N HIS A 74 31.62 4.51 -33.23
CA HIS A 74 31.33 4.23 -31.81
C HIS A 74 29.81 4.19 -31.57
N PRO A 75 29.15 3.06 -31.89
CA PRO A 75 27.75 2.88 -31.55
C PRO A 75 27.57 2.86 -30.02
N ARG A 76 26.46 3.43 -29.54
CA ARG A 76 26.01 3.44 -28.14
C ARG A 76 27.05 3.96 -27.14
N PHE A 77 27.88 4.92 -27.52
CA PHE A 77 28.91 5.47 -26.61
C PHE A 77 28.30 6.12 -25.35
N ARG A 78 27.03 6.53 -25.40
CA ARG A 78 26.25 6.94 -24.23
C ARG A 78 24.79 6.53 -24.37
N VAL A 79 24.18 6.10 -23.27
CA VAL A 79 22.75 5.79 -23.17
C VAL A 79 22.12 6.63 -22.07
N LYS A 80 20.91 7.15 -22.30
CA LYS A 80 20.10 7.85 -21.30
C LYS A 80 18.70 7.24 -21.27
N LEU A 81 18.26 6.87 -20.08
CA LEU A 81 16.87 6.48 -19.82
C LEU A 81 16.05 7.74 -19.52
N LYS A 82 14.83 7.83 -20.04
CA LYS A 82 13.89 8.92 -19.76
C LYS A 82 12.45 8.45 -19.89
N ASN A 83 11.50 9.25 -19.39
CA ASN A 83 10.07 9.02 -19.55
C ASN A 83 9.64 7.62 -19.09
N GLY A 84 10.05 7.23 -17.88
CA GLY A 84 9.54 6.02 -17.25
C GLY A 84 8.02 6.11 -17.10
N LYS A 85 7.34 5.01 -17.38
CA LYS A 85 5.89 4.88 -17.31
C LYS A 85 5.55 3.57 -16.61
N LEU A 86 4.37 3.56 -15.99
CA LEU A 86 3.76 2.36 -15.47
C LEU A 86 2.33 2.30 -16.02
N GLU A 87 2.01 1.21 -16.67
CA GLU A 87 0.63 0.87 -17.02
C GLU A 87 0.22 -0.34 -16.17
N SER A 88 -1.03 -0.37 -15.75
CA SER A 88 -1.66 -1.61 -15.30
C SER A 88 -2.87 -1.93 -16.17
N GLY A 89 -3.54 -3.03 -15.87
CA GLY A 89 -4.78 -3.36 -16.54
C GLY A 89 -5.59 -4.35 -15.74
N PHE A 90 -6.77 -4.66 -16.27
CA PHE A 90 -7.60 -5.75 -15.78
C PHE A 90 -8.60 -6.14 -16.86
N THR A 91 -9.12 -7.36 -16.74
CA THR A 91 -10.21 -7.83 -17.61
C THR A 91 -11.50 -7.80 -16.81
N ALA A 92 -12.50 -7.06 -17.27
CA ALA A 92 -13.85 -7.13 -16.74
C ALA A 92 -14.64 -8.22 -17.48
N LEU A 93 -15.01 -9.29 -16.77
CA LEU A 93 -15.85 -10.37 -17.30
C LEU A 93 -17.35 -10.06 -17.15
N GLU A 94 -17.69 -9.04 -16.36
CA GLU A 94 -19.06 -8.66 -16.07
C GLU A 94 -19.47 -7.34 -16.72
N THR A 95 -20.70 -7.30 -17.23
CA THR A 95 -21.33 -6.09 -17.76
C THR A 95 -22.29 -5.49 -16.73
N ASN A 96 -21.74 -4.87 -15.68
CA ASN A 96 -22.49 -4.29 -14.57
C ASN A 96 -22.55 -2.75 -14.65
N LYS A 97 -23.17 -2.09 -13.66
CA LYS A 97 -23.33 -0.63 -13.65
C LYS A 97 -21.98 0.11 -13.55
N VAL A 98 -20.96 -0.51 -12.98
CA VAL A 98 -19.62 0.06 -12.79
C VAL A 98 -18.84 -0.05 -14.10
N THR A 99 -18.73 -1.26 -14.65
CA THR A 99 -17.95 -1.49 -15.88
C THR A 99 -18.52 -0.76 -17.08
N LYS A 100 -19.85 -0.60 -17.19
CA LYS A 100 -20.48 0.21 -18.24
C LYS A 100 -20.04 1.68 -18.25
N LYS A 101 -19.70 2.25 -17.08
CA LYS A 101 -19.22 3.63 -16.97
C LYS A 101 -17.82 3.81 -17.58
N ILE A 102 -17.06 2.71 -17.75
CA ILE A 102 -15.65 2.74 -18.18
C ILE A 102 -15.50 2.15 -19.59
N VAL A 103 -16.15 1.02 -19.87
CA VAL A 103 -16.05 0.31 -21.16
C VAL A 103 -16.77 1.07 -22.28
N LEU A 104 -17.96 1.63 -21.99
CA LEU A 104 -18.77 2.38 -22.95
C LEU A 104 -19.37 3.65 -22.29
N PRO A 105 -18.53 4.61 -21.87
CA PRO A 105 -18.93 5.75 -21.02
C PRO A 105 -19.98 6.68 -21.63
N GLY A 106 -20.13 6.68 -22.96
CA GLY A 106 -21.16 7.46 -23.64
C GLY A 106 -22.55 6.83 -23.62
N SER A 107 -22.68 5.59 -23.14
CA SER A 107 -23.91 4.81 -23.28
C SER A 107 -25.03 5.27 -22.35
N ALA A 108 -26.25 5.22 -22.86
CA ALA A 108 -27.48 5.44 -22.10
C ALA A 108 -28.24 4.10 -21.96
N PRO A 109 -29.27 3.97 -21.11
CA PRO A 109 -29.95 2.68 -20.86
C PRO A 109 -30.36 1.90 -22.12
N ASN A 110 -30.66 2.60 -23.22
CA ASN A 110 -31.05 1.99 -24.50
C ASN A 110 -30.17 2.45 -25.69
N LYS A 111 -28.94 2.93 -25.44
CA LYS A 111 -28.04 3.42 -26.49
C LYS A 111 -26.60 3.04 -26.21
N ILE A 112 -25.89 2.57 -27.22
CA ILE A 112 -24.42 2.47 -27.20
C ILE A 112 -23.88 3.84 -27.61
N GLY A 113 -23.20 4.52 -26.71
CA GLY A 113 -22.61 5.83 -26.98
C GLY A 113 -21.18 5.73 -27.50
N ALA A 114 -20.71 6.81 -28.13
CA ALA A 114 -19.31 6.91 -28.52
C ALA A 114 -18.39 6.84 -27.30
N PRO A 115 -17.17 6.28 -27.46
CA PRO A 115 -16.14 6.36 -26.43
C PRO A 115 -15.87 7.80 -26.00
N LYS A 116 -15.59 7.99 -24.72
CA LYS A 116 -15.23 9.28 -24.12
C LYS A 116 -13.95 9.09 -23.32
N ASP A 117 -13.26 10.19 -23.08
CA ASP A 117 -12.20 10.22 -22.09
C ASP A 117 -12.79 9.94 -20.71
N VAL A 118 -12.27 8.90 -20.04
CA VAL A 118 -12.66 8.48 -18.69
C VAL A 118 -11.39 8.37 -17.88
N GLN A 119 -11.37 9.09 -16.77
CA GLN A 119 -10.33 9.00 -15.78
C GLN A 119 -10.88 8.34 -14.53
N ILE A 120 -10.12 7.40 -13.97
CA ILE A 120 -10.48 6.69 -12.75
C ILE A 120 -9.34 6.74 -11.75
N PHE A 121 -9.68 6.46 -10.50
CA PHE A 121 -8.76 5.85 -9.56
C PHE A 121 -9.03 4.34 -9.56
N VAL A 122 -8.00 3.53 -9.40
CA VAL A 122 -8.11 2.07 -9.31
C VAL A 122 -7.44 1.57 -8.04
N LEU A 123 -8.08 0.57 -7.44
CA LEU A 123 -7.60 -0.16 -6.28
C LEU A 123 -7.55 -1.64 -6.63
N TYR A 124 -6.40 -2.25 -6.40
CA TYR A 124 -6.17 -3.69 -6.55
C TYR A 124 -6.07 -4.31 -5.18
N ARG A 125 -6.92 -5.29 -4.88
CA ARG A 125 -6.83 -6.09 -3.66
C ARG A 125 -6.56 -7.54 -4.04
N PHE A 126 -5.60 -8.19 -3.40
CA PHE A 126 -5.31 -9.61 -3.58
C PHE A 126 -4.77 -10.19 -2.29
N LEU A 127 -4.93 -11.50 -2.12
CA LEU A 127 -4.51 -12.23 -0.93
C LEU A 127 -3.24 -13.02 -1.26
N ASP A 128 -2.27 -13.05 -0.34
CA ASP A 128 -1.26 -14.11 -0.34
C ASP A 128 -1.60 -15.10 0.78
N GLU A 129 -2.21 -16.23 0.41
CA GLU A 129 -2.67 -17.24 1.38
C GLU A 129 -1.51 -17.92 2.12
N ASP A 130 -0.33 -17.99 1.50
CA ASP A 130 0.80 -18.78 1.99
C ASP A 130 1.83 -17.92 2.75
N ALA A 131 1.94 -16.62 2.47
CA ALA A 131 2.95 -15.75 3.06
C ALA A 131 2.64 -15.20 4.47
N GLY A 132 1.48 -15.50 5.07
CA GLY A 132 1.08 -14.96 6.37
C GLY A 132 0.87 -13.43 6.41
N GLN A 133 1.14 -12.73 5.30
CA GLN A 133 1.01 -11.27 5.14
C GLN A 133 -0.41 -10.81 4.77
N GLY A 134 -1.37 -11.74 4.72
CA GLY A 134 -2.79 -11.43 4.54
C GLY A 134 -3.10 -10.72 3.21
N SER A 135 -4.18 -9.96 3.21
CA SER A 135 -4.59 -9.16 2.06
C SER A 135 -3.57 -8.04 1.79
N ARG A 136 -3.30 -7.76 0.52
CA ARG A 136 -2.53 -6.61 0.04
C ARG A 136 -3.40 -5.76 -0.87
N VAL A 137 -3.30 -4.45 -0.67
CA VAL A 137 -4.06 -3.45 -1.40
C VAL A 137 -3.11 -2.45 -2.03
N TRP A 138 -3.28 -2.17 -3.32
CA TRP A 138 -2.60 -1.10 -4.02
C TRP A 138 -3.63 -0.06 -4.47
N VAL A 139 -3.44 1.19 -4.09
CA VAL A 139 -4.35 2.29 -4.41
C VAL A 139 -3.63 3.32 -5.26
N THR A 140 -4.20 3.70 -6.41
CA THR A 140 -3.62 4.78 -7.21
C THR A 140 -3.70 6.12 -6.49
N LEU A 141 -2.59 6.87 -6.49
CA LEU A 141 -2.50 8.20 -5.88
C LEU A 141 -2.99 9.34 -6.78
N THR A 142 -3.09 9.09 -8.08
CA THR A 142 -3.57 10.08 -9.06
C THR A 142 -4.57 9.46 -10.03
N LYS A 143 -5.49 10.28 -10.53
CA LYS A 143 -6.44 9.84 -11.54
C LYS A 143 -5.72 9.50 -12.84
N ALA A 144 -6.10 8.39 -13.45
CA ALA A 144 -5.47 7.87 -14.67
C ALA A 144 -6.52 7.69 -15.78
N PRO A 145 -6.22 8.07 -17.04
CA PRO A 145 -7.07 7.73 -18.16
C PRO A 145 -7.11 6.21 -18.37
N VAL A 146 -8.29 5.72 -18.76
CA VAL A 146 -8.53 4.30 -19.04
C VAL A 146 -8.79 4.09 -20.52
N GLU A 147 -8.14 3.09 -21.07
CA GLU A 147 -8.32 2.66 -22.44
C GLU A 147 -8.99 1.29 -22.49
N LEU A 148 -10.04 1.16 -23.31
CA LEU A 148 -10.56 -0.13 -23.73
C LEU A 148 -9.65 -0.72 -24.82
N LYS A 149 -8.77 -1.62 -24.42
CA LYS A 149 -7.80 -2.26 -25.32
C LYS A 149 -8.45 -3.31 -26.21
N ASN A 150 -9.35 -4.11 -25.64
CA ASN A 150 -10.03 -5.18 -26.37
C ASN A 150 -11.43 -5.44 -25.80
N HIS A 151 -12.36 -5.86 -26.66
CA HIS A 151 -13.71 -6.28 -26.27
C HIS A 151 -14.05 -7.59 -26.98
N GLY A 152 -14.45 -8.61 -26.22
CA GLY A 152 -14.73 -9.96 -26.73
C GLY A 152 -15.88 -10.05 -27.73
N GLY A 153 -16.66 -8.98 -27.86
CA GLY A 153 -17.78 -8.91 -28.80
C GLY A 153 -18.97 -9.75 -28.35
N ILE A 154 -19.85 -10.07 -29.29
CA ILE A 154 -21.01 -10.94 -29.09
C ILE A 154 -20.78 -12.17 -29.94
N ILE A 155 -20.24 -13.22 -29.32
CA ILE A 155 -19.90 -14.49 -29.97
C ILE A 155 -20.67 -15.60 -29.25
N GLU A 156 -21.32 -16.47 -30.01
CA GLU A 156 -22.09 -17.58 -29.45
C GLU A 156 -21.17 -18.57 -28.72
N GLY A 157 -21.53 -18.92 -27.48
CA GLY A 157 -20.80 -19.89 -26.66
C GLY A 157 -19.56 -19.34 -25.95
N GLU A 158 -19.18 -18.08 -26.20
CA GLU A 158 -18.00 -17.45 -25.59
C GLU A 158 -18.39 -16.45 -24.49
N LEU A 159 -17.54 -16.36 -23.46
CA LEU A 159 -17.70 -15.35 -22.42
C LEU A 159 -17.32 -13.97 -22.97
N SER A 160 -18.24 -13.00 -22.86
CA SER A 160 -17.94 -11.62 -23.21
C SER A 160 -17.02 -10.98 -22.16
N PHE A 161 -16.09 -10.15 -22.61
CA PHE A 161 -15.11 -9.49 -21.75
C PHE A 161 -14.74 -8.11 -22.28
N ALA A 162 -14.23 -7.27 -21.39
CA ALA A 162 -13.56 -6.02 -21.73
C ALA A 162 -12.18 -5.96 -21.08
N GLU A 163 -11.13 -5.83 -21.88
CA GLU A 163 -9.76 -5.66 -21.40
C GLU A 163 -9.43 -4.16 -21.34
N LEU A 164 -9.08 -3.70 -20.14
CA LEU A 164 -8.83 -2.30 -19.83
C LEU A 164 -7.34 -2.10 -19.52
N ILE A 165 -6.77 -1.01 -20.03
CA ILE A 165 -5.45 -0.50 -19.64
C ILE A 165 -5.66 0.79 -18.85
N VAL A 166 -4.96 0.92 -17.72
CA VAL A 166 -4.93 2.11 -16.89
C VAL A 166 -3.57 2.78 -17.08
N HIS A 167 -3.58 4.00 -17.62
CA HIS A 167 -2.40 4.78 -17.96
C HIS A 167 -1.98 5.66 -16.78
N HIS A 168 -1.23 5.10 -15.84
CA HIS A 168 -0.95 5.79 -14.58
C HIS A 168 -0.11 7.05 -14.74
N THR A 169 -0.38 7.99 -13.85
CA THR A 169 0.47 9.15 -13.59
C THR A 169 1.05 9.08 -12.18
N THR A 170 2.15 9.79 -11.95
CA THR A 170 2.77 9.86 -10.63
C THR A 170 2.22 11.05 -9.85
N ASP A 171 2.24 10.94 -8.54
CA ASP A 171 2.02 12.05 -7.62
C ASP A 171 3.24 13.02 -7.60
N ALA A 172 3.28 13.92 -6.62
CA ALA A 172 4.39 14.85 -6.45
C ALA A 172 5.70 14.18 -5.97
N ALA A 173 5.62 13.04 -5.26
CA ALA A 173 6.76 12.25 -4.81
C ALA A 173 7.33 11.36 -5.93
N GLY A 174 6.57 11.11 -7.00
CA GLY A 174 6.95 10.22 -8.08
C GLY A 174 6.33 8.83 -7.96
N ASP A 175 5.40 8.64 -7.03
CA ASP A 175 4.75 7.38 -6.71
C ASP A 175 3.44 7.21 -7.49
N VAL A 176 3.15 5.97 -7.86
CA VAL A 176 1.92 5.61 -8.60
C VAL A 176 0.89 5.02 -7.65
N PHE A 177 1.33 4.11 -6.79
CA PHE A 177 0.48 3.39 -5.85
C PHE A 177 0.94 3.63 -4.42
N GLU A 178 -0.02 3.79 -3.52
CA GLU A 178 0.16 3.51 -2.10
C GLU A 178 -0.14 2.03 -1.86
N ILE A 179 0.71 1.39 -1.06
CA ILE A 179 0.57 -0.02 -0.69
C ILE A 179 0.06 -0.06 0.75
N VAL A 180 -1.07 -0.71 0.94
CA VAL A 180 -1.64 -1.05 2.24
C VAL A 180 -1.62 -2.56 2.34
N ASP A 181 -0.79 -3.11 3.20
CA ASP A 181 -0.72 -4.54 3.48
C ASP A 181 -0.75 -4.80 4.99
N ALA A 182 -0.86 -6.06 5.39
CA ALA A 182 -0.76 -6.44 6.80
C ALA A 182 0.70 -6.64 7.23
N SER A 183 1.67 -6.22 6.40
CA SER A 183 3.06 -6.26 6.84
C SER A 183 3.22 -5.27 7.98
N THR A 184 3.55 -5.80 9.14
CA THR A 184 3.96 -5.01 10.28
C THR A 184 5.33 -4.46 9.96
N ASP A 185 5.39 -3.27 9.36
CA ASP A 185 6.61 -2.48 9.40
C ASP A 185 6.86 -2.18 10.87
N ASP A 186 7.76 -2.95 11.47
CA ASP A 186 8.13 -2.79 12.86
C ASP A 186 8.59 -1.35 13.12
N VAL A 187 7.87 -0.64 13.97
CA VAL A 187 8.20 0.74 14.28
C VAL A 187 9.30 0.74 15.34
N THR A 188 10.46 1.29 15.00
CA THR A 188 11.56 1.47 15.97
C THR A 188 11.53 2.87 16.58
N LYS A 189 11.66 2.96 17.90
CA LYS A 189 11.74 4.20 18.68
C LYS A 189 12.89 4.20 19.66
N THR A 190 13.71 5.23 19.62
CA THR A 190 14.85 5.39 20.53
C THR A 190 14.51 6.36 21.65
N PHE A 191 14.49 5.84 22.88
CA PHE A 191 14.33 6.59 24.12
C PHE A 191 15.70 7.03 24.64
N THR A 192 15.98 8.33 24.56
CA THR A 192 17.20 8.94 25.09
C THR A 192 16.92 9.53 26.47
N ILE A 193 17.44 8.90 27.52
CA ILE A 193 17.23 9.30 28.91
C ILE A 193 18.37 10.23 29.34
N ALA A 194 18.06 11.49 29.65
CA ALA A 194 19.09 12.43 30.10
C ALA A 194 19.60 12.11 31.52
N SER A 195 20.80 12.59 31.84
CA SER A 195 21.32 12.52 33.20
C SER A 195 20.40 13.27 34.18
N GLY A 196 20.19 12.70 35.36
CA GLY A 196 19.33 13.28 36.40
C GLY A 196 17.86 12.84 36.34
N VAL A 197 17.43 12.12 35.31
CA VAL A 197 16.11 11.49 35.29
C VAL A 197 16.06 10.40 36.38
N THR A 198 15.06 10.46 37.26
CA THR A 198 14.86 9.48 38.34
C THR A 198 13.67 8.55 38.08
N SER A 199 12.72 9.00 37.26
CA SER A 199 11.63 8.20 36.73
C SER A 199 11.07 8.82 35.46
N TYR A 200 10.36 8.06 34.65
CA TYR A 200 9.69 8.58 33.45
C TYR A 200 8.43 7.80 33.11
N THR A 201 7.56 8.38 32.29
CA THR A 201 6.42 7.70 31.66
C THR A 201 6.60 7.68 30.16
N ALA A 202 6.12 6.63 29.49
CA ALA A 202 6.04 6.55 28.05
C ALA A 202 4.57 6.55 27.61
N THR A 203 4.26 7.20 26.50
CA THR A 203 2.92 7.24 25.91
C THR A 203 2.99 6.68 24.50
N VAL A 204 2.10 5.75 24.16
CA VAL A 204 1.92 5.18 22.81
C VAL A 204 0.47 5.40 22.41
N GLY A 205 0.24 6.22 21.40
CA GLY A 205 -1.12 6.64 21.04
C GLY A 205 -1.81 7.35 22.20
N ALA A 206 -2.93 6.80 22.68
CA ALA A 206 -3.70 7.35 23.80
C ALA A 206 -3.33 6.76 25.18
N ASN A 207 -2.46 5.75 25.23
CA ASN A 207 -2.17 5.00 26.45
C ASN A 207 -0.81 5.42 27.04
N THR A 208 -0.77 5.68 28.34
CA THR A 208 0.44 6.10 29.06
C THR A 208 0.79 5.10 30.13
N THR A 209 2.08 4.75 30.24
CA THR A 209 2.57 3.82 31.26
C THR A 209 2.43 4.41 32.66
N VAL A 210 2.40 3.54 33.68
CA VAL A 210 2.76 3.97 35.05
C VAL A 210 4.21 4.48 35.08
N ALA A 211 4.57 5.21 36.13
CA ALA A 211 5.93 5.74 36.29
C ALA A 211 6.96 4.59 36.35
N ILE A 212 7.95 4.65 35.45
CA ILE A 212 9.06 3.71 35.31
C ILE A 212 10.24 4.27 36.09
N THR A 213 10.60 3.65 37.21
CA THR A 213 11.72 4.09 38.07
C THR A 213 13.02 3.34 37.76
N ALA A 214 12.94 2.14 37.20
CA ALA A 214 14.09 1.39 36.74
C ALA A 214 14.41 1.78 35.29
N LEU A 215 15.56 2.43 35.07
CA LEU A 215 15.98 2.93 33.74
C LEU A 215 16.60 1.82 32.88
N THR A 216 15.93 0.67 32.79
CA THR A 216 16.42 -0.51 32.07
C THR A 216 15.50 -0.87 30.91
N ALA A 217 16.05 -1.56 29.91
CA ALA A 217 15.27 -2.08 28.79
C ALA A 217 14.11 -2.99 29.26
N TYR A 218 14.36 -3.86 30.23
CA TYR A 218 13.35 -4.76 30.79
C TYR A 218 12.16 -4.01 31.42
N ALA A 219 12.44 -2.95 32.19
CA ALA A 219 11.40 -2.16 32.84
C ALA A 219 10.55 -1.39 31.81
N LEU A 220 11.20 -0.81 30.79
CA LEU A 220 10.49 -0.15 29.69
C LEU A 220 9.63 -1.14 28.90
N GLN A 221 10.18 -2.30 28.54
CA GLN A 221 9.47 -3.33 27.80
C GLN A 221 8.22 -3.80 28.54
N SER A 222 8.37 -4.13 29.82
CA SER A 222 7.26 -4.58 30.67
C SER A 222 6.16 -3.52 30.76
N ALA A 223 6.55 -2.25 30.95
CA ALA A 223 5.60 -1.15 31.02
C ALA A 223 4.87 -0.89 29.70
N LEU A 224 5.58 -0.95 28.56
CA LEU A 224 4.98 -0.77 27.23
C LEU A 224 4.03 -1.92 26.87
N ARG A 225 4.40 -3.17 27.17
CA ARG A 225 3.55 -4.35 26.90
C ARG A 225 2.24 -4.34 27.69
N ALA A 226 2.16 -3.62 28.80
CA ALA A 226 0.94 -3.47 29.58
C ALA A 226 -0.02 -2.40 29.03
N LEU A 227 0.36 -1.68 27.96
CA LEU A 227 -0.53 -0.70 27.32
C LEU A 227 -1.48 -1.42 26.36
N ALA A 228 -2.77 -1.08 26.42
CA ALA A 228 -3.78 -1.63 25.50
C ALA A 228 -3.43 -1.40 24.01
N SER A 229 -2.77 -0.28 23.69
CA SER A 229 -2.27 0.01 22.33
C SER A 229 -1.17 -0.96 21.86
N VAL A 230 -0.42 -1.56 22.77
CA VAL A 230 0.67 -2.51 22.49
C VAL A 230 0.18 -3.95 22.60
N GLU A 231 -0.76 -4.25 23.50
CA GLU A 231 -1.43 -5.56 23.58
C GLU A 231 -2.23 -5.89 22.31
N ALA A 232 -2.68 -4.87 21.57
CA ALA A 232 -3.36 -5.04 20.29
C ALA A 232 -2.43 -5.43 19.13
N LEU A 233 -1.10 -5.37 19.32
CA LEU A 233 -0.12 -5.72 18.30
C LEU A 233 0.14 -7.23 18.27
N PRO A 234 0.59 -7.79 17.13
CA PRO A 234 1.09 -9.16 17.06
C PRO A 234 2.18 -9.44 18.09
N GLU A 235 2.19 -10.65 18.66
CA GLU A 235 3.20 -11.05 19.65
C GLU A 235 4.62 -10.94 19.06
N PRO A 236 5.61 -10.34 19.76
CA PRO A 236 5.63 -9.97 21.18
C PRO A 236 5.09 -8.57 21.53
N GLY A 237 4.53 -7.85 20.56
CA GLY A 237 4.00 -6.48 20.67
C GLY A 237 5.10 -5.42 20.70
N VAL A 238 6.08 -5.56 21.60
CA VAL A 238 7.28 -4.73 21.63
C VAL A 238 8.47 -5.47 22.23
N THR A 239 9.65 -5.28 21.64
CA THR A 239 10.95 -5.64 22.23
C THR A 239 11.71 -4.37 22.57
N VAL A 240 12.48 -4.37 23.66
CA VAL A 240 13.32 -3.23 24.03
C VAL A 240 14.73 -3.72 24.33
N GLU A 241 15.71 -3.05 23.73
CA GLU A 241 17.14 -3.30 23.95
C GLU A 241 17.86 -2.01 24.38
N GLY A 242 19.06 -2.15 24.96
CA GLY A 242 19.91 -1.04 25.34
C GLY A 242 20.51 -1.16 26.74
N PRO A 243 21.55 -0.36 27.06
CA PRO A 243 22.20 -0.36 28.36
C PRO A 243 21.31 0.27 29.44
N GLU A 244 21.58 -0.08 30.71
CA GLU A 244 20.99 0.62 31.85
C GLU A 244 21.35 2.12 31.82
N GLY A 245 20.35 2.98 31.98
CA GLY A 245 20.48 4.43 31.83
C GLY A 245 20.27 4.94 30.39
N GLY A 246 20.09 4.06 29.41
CA GLY A 246 19.80 4.38 28.02
C GLY A 246 21.03 4.75 27.17
N PRO A 247 20.84 4.98 25.85
CA PRO A 247 19.58 4.99 25.12
C PRO A 247 18.93 3.61 25.02
N LEU A 248 17.60 3.55 25.14
CA LEU A 248 16.81 2.32 25.00
C LEU A 248 16.10 2.34 23.64
N VAL A 249 16.20 1.25 22.87
CA VAL A 249 15.57 1.12 21.56
C VAL A 249 14.39 0.17 21.68
N ALA A 250 13.17 0.68 21.47
CA ALA A 250 11.94 -0.09 21.45
C ALA A 250 11.53 -0.39 20.01
N THR A 251 11.36 -1.65 19.67
CA THR A 251 10.85 -2.11 18.37
C THR A 251 9.46 -2.67 18.58
N PHE A 252 8.45 -1.94 18.09
CA PHE A 252 7.05 -2.36 18.12
C PHE A 252 6.78 -3.30 16.95
N THR A 253 6.09 -4.41 17.22
CA THR A 253 5.72 -5.39 16.20
C THR A 253 4.50 -4.89 15.43
N GLY A 254 4.73 -3.96 14.49
CA GLY A 254 3.69 -3.27 13.72
C GLY A 254 3.52 -1.78 14.00
N PRO A 255 2.59 -1.14 13.26
CA PRO A 255 2.37 0.29 13.36
C PRO A 255 1.80 0.68 14.72
N VAL A 256 2.30 1.80 15.27
CA VAL A 256 1.81 2.39 16.52
C VAL A 256 1.51 3.87 16.34
N GLY A 257 0.57 4.38 17.14
CA GLY A 257 0.33 5.82 17.23
C GLY A 257 1.55 6.59 17.76
N ALA A 258 1.44 7.92 17.84
CA ALA A 258 2.53 8.77 18.30
C ALA A 258 3.16 8.26 19.62
N VAL A 259 4.48 8.17 19.64
CA VAL A 259 5.25 7.71 20.81
C VAL A 259 5.96 8.91 21.44
N SER A 260 5.80 9.09 22.75
CA SER A 260 6.43 10.17 23.51
C SER A 260 6.83 9.71 24.90
N ALA A 261 7.67 10.48 25.59
CA ALA A 261 8.08 10.21 26.96
C ALA A 261 8.20 11.50 27.77
N THR A 262 7.94 11.41 29.08
CA THR A 262 8.10 12.53 30.02
C THR A 262 8.93 12.06 31.22
N GLY A 263 10.02 12.78 31.51
CA GLY A 263 10.92 12.47 32.63
C GLY A 263 10.65 13.33 33.87
N THR A 264 10.95 12.76 35.03
CA THR A 264 11.05 13.46 36.32
C THR A 264 12.53 13.74 36.60
N GLY A 265 12.89 14.99 36.89
CA GLY A 265 14.28 15.39 37.17
C GLY A 265 15.15 15.64 35.92
N GLY A 266 14.60 15.41 34.72
CA GLY A 266 15.27 15.65 33.44
C GLY A 266 14.34 15.34 32.26
N THR A 267 14.86 15.40 31.04
CA THR A 267 14.11 15.13 29.81
C THR A 267 14.34 13.70 29.30
N VAL A 268 13.31 13.08 28.73
CA VAL A 268 13.43 11.85 27.94
C VAL A 268 13.01 12.15 26.51
N GLY A 269 13.94 12.02 25.56
CA GLY A 269 13.66 12.20 24.13
C GLY A 269 13.20 10.90 23.49
N VAL A 270 12.29 11.01 22.51
CA VAL A 270 11.88 9.87 21.66
C VAL A 270 12.09 10.27 20.20
N ALA A 271 12.84 9.45 19.46
CA ALA A 271 13.05 9.57 18.01
C ALA A 271 12.55 8.29 17.33
#